data_AF-A0A1D1UR89-F1
#
_entry.id   AF-A0A1D1UR89-F1
#
_cell.length_a   1.000
_cell.length_b   1.000
_cell.length_c   1.000
_cell.angle_alpha   90.00
_cell.angle_beta   90.00
_cell.angle_gamma   90.00
#
_symmetry.space_group_name_H-M   'P 1'
#
loop_
_entity.id
_entity.type
_entity.pdbx_description
1 polymer ?
#
loop_
_entity_poly.entity_id
_entity_poly.type
_entity_poly.pdbx_seq_one_letter_code
_entity_poly.pdbx_strand_id
1 'polypeptide(L)'
;MASNNANTTGLFSGSHRPGRSRPPKQHASNNPAIRLLMQEFQSLQKETNEGFQVKLLRDDNMFEWDVAIFGPPDTLYAGGYFRALMKFPSEYPFSPPSVKFVNKIWHPNIYDNGNVCISILHPASNDTRSGELPCERWNPTQNAHSVIMSIISLLSEPNTSSPANVDAGIMYRRWKEQKDKEYERTVKEQVEASKADAEKDGVKVPTTVQEYCVKSTFQVNKEESVRPSGRTASNGSYTAFDVTDDVDLDVAVDHDDASLQVVRSR
;
A
#
# COMPACT_ATOMS: atom_id res chain seq x y z
N MET A 1 21.68 -77.00 49.00
CA MET A 1 20.71 -77.48 50.01
C MET A 1 19.68 -76.40 50.26
N ALA A 2 18.42 -76.79 50.41
CA ALA A 2 17.20 -76.00 50.70
C ALA A 2 16.76 -75.02 49.59
N SER A 3 15.76 -75.33 48.75
CA SER A 3 14.31 -75.60 48.96
C SER A 3 13.43 -74.33 48.98
N ASN A 4 12.66 -74.21 47.90
CA ASN A 4 11.27 -73.76 47.75
C ASN A 4 10.67 -72.77 48.76
N ASN A 5 10.02 -71.72 48.22
CA ASN A 5 8.60 -71.55 48.50
C ASN A 5 7.85 -70.88 47.33
N ALA A 6 6.64 -71.37 47.08
CA ALA A 6 5.71 -70.91 46.05
C ALA A 6 4.56 -70.11 46.69
N ASN A 7 4.01 -69.14 45.96
CA ASN A 7 2.58 -68.81 45.88
C ASN A 7 2.40 -67.62 44.90
N THR A 8 1.67 -67.68 43.78
CA THR A 8 0.23 -67.94 43.51
C THR A 8 -0.52 -66.63 43.22
N THR A 9 -1.19 -66.63 42.05
CA THR A 9 -2.33 -65.80 41.57
C THR A 9 -2.16 -64.33 41.21
N GLY A 10 -2.63 -63.97 40.00
CA GLY A 10 -2.98 -62.59 39.62
C GLY A 10 -3.03 -62.31 38.12
N LEU A 11 -3.95 -62.94 37.39
CA LEU A 11 -4.35 -62.52 36.04
C LEU A 11 -4.98 -61.11 36.09
N PHE A 12 -4.36 -60.12 35.44
CA PHE A 12 -5.07 -58.91 34.98
C PHE A 12 -4.53 -58.45 33.62
N SER A 13 -5.36 -58.66 32.60
CA SER A 13 -5.24 -58.09 31.27
C SER A 13 -5.48 -56.59 31.34
N GLY A 14 -4.41 -55.79 31.25
CA GLY A 14 -4.48 -54.33 31.11
C GLY A 14 -4.02 -53.90 29.72
N SER A 15 -4.96 -53.77 28.79
CA SER A 15 -4.73 -53.20 27.46
C SER A 15 -4.27 -51.74 27.56
N HIS A 16 -2.96 -51.50 27.49
CA HIS A 16 -2.40 -50.17 27.36
C HIS A 16 -2.65 -49.65 25.93
N ARG A 17 -3.64 -48.77 25.77
CA ARG A 17 -3.74 -47.93 24.58
C ARG A 17 -2.62 -46.89 24.65
N PRO A 18 -1.80 -46.70 23.61
CA PRO A 18 -0.86 -45.60 23.58
C PRO A 18 -1.65 -44.29 23.53
N GLY A 19 -1.39 -43.41 24.49
CA GLY A 19 -1.97 -42.08 24.55
C GLY A 19 -1.64 -41.32 23.28
N ARG A 20 -2.69 -40.94 22.54
CA ARG A 20 -2.58 -40.07 21.37
C ARG A 20 -2.15 -38.69 21.87
N SER A 21 -0.86 -38.39 21.79
CA SER A 21 -0.35 -37.04 22.03
C SER A 21 -1.08 -36.09 21.08
N ARG A 22 -1.84 -35.14 21.64
CA ARG A 22 -2.44 -34.05 20.85
C ARG A 22 -1.30 -33.36 20.09
N PRO A 23 -1.48 -33.04 18.79
CA PRO A 23 -0.53 -32.19 18.12
C PRO A 23 -0.43 -30.87 18.91
N PRO A 24 0.76 -30.25 19.00
CA PRO A 24 0.87 -28.94 19.62
C PRO A 24 -0.12 -28.01 18.90
N LYS A 25 -0.99 -27.35 19.67
CA LYS A 25 -1.79 -26.26 19.14
C LYS A 25 -0.78 -25.26 18.59
N GLN A 26 -0.73 -25.12 17.26
CA GLN A 26 -0.03 -24.01 16.64
C GLN A 26 -0.66 -22.75 17.23
N HIS A 27 0.04 -22.12 18.17
CA HIS A 27 -0.31 -20.77 18.58
C HIS A 27 -0.07 -19.93 17.33
N ALA A 28 -1.15 -19.51 16.67
CA ALA A 28 -1.08 -18.42 15.71
C ALA A 28 -0.27 -17.32 16.38
N SER A 29 0.87 -16.97 15.80
CA SER A 29 1.82 -16.04 16.39
C SER A 29 1.07 -14.75 16.71
N ASN A 30 0.94 -14.43 18.00
CA ASN A 30 0.23 -13.24 18.49
C ASN A 30 1.07 -11.96 18.29
N ASN A 31 1.83 -11.89 17.20
CA ASN A 31 2.67 -10.74 16.87
C ASN A 31 1.76 -9.59 16.38
N PRO A 32 1.69 -8.45 17.10
CA PRO A 32 0.87 -7.32 16.68
C PRO A 32 1.25 -6.80 15.29
N ALA A 33 2.54 -6.86 14.91
CA ALA A 33 2.99 -6.46 13.58
C ALA A 33 2.37 -7.33 12.48
N ILE A 34 2.31 -8.66 12.67
CA ILE A 34 1.68 -9.57 11.70
C ILE A 34 0.19 -9.25 11.52
N ARG A 35 -0.52 -8.95 12.61
CA ARG A 35 -1.94 -8.59 12.54
C ARG A 35 -2.15 -7.30 11.76
N LEU A 36 -1.33 -6.28 12.01
CA LEU A 36 -1.39 -5.01 11.29
C LEU A 36 -1.06 -5.20 9.80
N LEU A 37 0.06 -5.87 9.49
CA LEU A 37 0.46 -6.15 8.11
C LEU A 37 -0.58 -6.96 7.35
N MET A 38 -1.21 -7.95 8.00
CA MET A 38 -2.30 -8.72 7.38
C MET A 38 -3.50 -7.83 7.08
N GLN A 39 -3.86 -6.90 7.97
CA GLN A 39 -4.93 -5.95 7.74
C GLN A 39 -4.60 -4.99 6.57
N GLU A 40 -3.40 -4.41 6.56
CA GLU A 40 -2.94 -3.53 5.48
C GLU A 40 -2.90 -4.25 4.14
N PHE A 41 -2.33 -5.46 4.09
CA PHE A 41 -2.28 -6.27 2.89
C PHE A 41 -3.70 -6.54 2.36
N GLN A 42 -4.64 -6.93 3.23
CA GLN A 42 -6.02 -7.17 2.83
C GLN A 42 -6.73 -5.91 2.31
N SER A 43 -6.48 -4.74 2.92
CA SER A 43 -7.01 -3.47 2.41
C SER A 43 -6.47 -3.18 1.01
N LEU A 44 -5.16 -3.34 0.81
CA LEU A 44 -4.51 -3.19 -0.49
C LEU A 44 -5.01 -4.19 -1.54
N GLN A 45 -5.47 -5.39 -1.16
CA GLN A 45 -6.07 -6.33 -2.13
C GLN A 45 -7.51 -5.97 -2.52
N LYS A 46 -8.25 -5.27 -1.66
CA LYS A 46 -9.66 -4.93 -1.88
C LYS A 46 -9.84 -3.64 -2.67
N GLU A 47 -8.92 -2.70 -2.48
CA GLU A 47 -8.94 -1.41 -3.16
C GLU A 47 -8.40 -1.57 -4.59
N THR A 48 -9.07 -0.93 -5.56
CA THR A 48 -8.51 -0.76 -6.90
C THR A 48 -7.36 0.22 -6.79
N ASN A 49 -6.17 -0.30 -6.54
CA ASN A 49 -4.96 0.49 -6.38
C ASN A 49 -4.58 1.18 -7.69
N GLU A 50 -4.43 2.49 -7.66
CA GLU A 50 -3.94 3.26 -8.80
C GLU A 50 -2.43 3.08 -8.91
N GLY A 51 -1.96 2.52 -10.02
CA GLY A 51 -0.54 2.50 -10.34
C GLY A 51 0.32 1.45 -9.63
N PHE A 52 -0.24 0.52 -8.85
CA PHE A 52 0.55 -0.58 -8.28
C PHE A 52 -0.25 -1.86 -7.99
N GLN A 53 0.45 -2.97 -7.83
CA GLN A 53 -0.07 -4.24 -7.34
C GLN A 53 0.85 -4.80 -6.26
N VAL A 54 0.29 -5.48 -5.26
CA VAL A 54 1.05 -6.06 -4.15
C VAL A 54 0.80 -7.55 -4.08
N LYS A 55 1.86 -8.32 -3.87
CA LYS A 55 1.82 -9.76 -3.57
C LYS A 55 2.75 -10.04 -2.40
N LEU A 56 2.52 -11.14 -1.69
CA LEU A 56 3.53 -11.64 -0.76
C LEU A 56 4.69 -12.23 -1.57
N LEU A 57 5.92 -11.97 -1.15
CA LEU A 57 7.08 -12.62 -1.78
C LEU A 57 7.04 -14.14 -1.55
N ARG A 58 6.57 -14.55 -0.38
CA ARG A 58 6.30 -15.94 -0.01
C ARG A 58 5.02 -16.00 0.82
N ASP A 59 4.18 -17.01 0.57
CA ASP A 59 2.88 -17.18 1.25
C ASP A 59 2.99 -17.36 2.77
N ASP A 60 4.16 -17.80 3.25
CA ASP A 60 4.46 -18.02 4.67
C ASP A 60 5.13 -16.82 5.36
N ASN A 61 5.43 -15.73 4.64
CA ASN A 61 6.14 -14.57 5.17
C ASN A 61 5.39 -13.25 4.94
N MET A 62 4.73 -12.77 6.01
CA MET A 62 4.00 -11.50 5.98
C MET A 62 4.92 -10.25 5.99
N PHE A 63 6.22 -10.40 6.24
CA PHE A 63 7.17 -9.28 6.34
C PHE A 63 7.90 -8.95 5.03
N GLU A 64 7.64 -9.66 3.93
CA GLU A 64 8.29 -9.40 2.64
C GLU A 64 7.25 -9.37 1.51
N TRP A 65 7.07 -8.21 0.90
CA TRP A 65 6.09 -8.00 -0.17
C TRP A 65 6.79 -7.69 -1.49
N ASP A 66 6.28 -8.28 -2.56
CA ASP A 66 6.61 -7.95 -3.94
C ASP A 66 5.61 -6.91 -4.45
N VAL A 67 6.11 -5.72 -4.77
CA VAL A 67 5.32 -4.57 -5.18
C VAL A 67 5.62 -4.29 -6.64
N ALA A 68 4.64 -4.47 -7.52
CA ALA A 68 4.70 -4.02 -8.89
C ALA A 68 4.20 -2.58 -8.96
N ILE A 69 5.02 -1.66 -9.46
CA ILE A 69 4.73 -0.24 -9.63
C ILE A 69 4.66 0.05 -11.12
N PHE A 70 3.53 0.58 -11.58
CA PHE A 70 3.35 1.01 -12.95
C PHE A 70 3.79 2.46 -13.09
N GLY A 71 4.52 2.75 -14.16
CA GLY A 71 4.98 4.10 -14.42
C GLY A 71 3.81 5.09 -14.58
N PRO A 72 3.81 6.22 -13.86
CA PRO A 72 2.69 7.16 -13.91
C PRO A 72 2.51 7.78 -15.30
N PRO A 73 1.27 8.07 -15.72
CA PRO A 73 1.02 8.79 -16.96
C PRO A 73 1.68 10.17 -16.93
N ASP A 74 1.97 10.73 -18.11
CA ASP A 74 2.62 12.03 -18.29
C ASP A 74 4.04 12.15 -17.68
N THR A 75 4.66 11.01 -17.36
CA THR A 75 6.07 10.93 -16.93
C THR A 75 6.91 10.16 -17.95
N LEU A 76 8.24 10.26 -17.84
CA LEU A 76 9.16 9.43 -18.62
C LEU A 76 9.03 7.93 -18.31
N TYR A 77 8.42 7.59 -17.17
CA TYR A 77 8.23 6.23 -16.71
C TYR A 77 6.96 5.58 -17.27
N ALA A 78 6.06 6.35 -17.90
CA ALA A 78 4.76 5.89 -18.39
C ALA A 78 4.87 4.59 -19.22
N GLY A 79 4.02 3.61 -18.90
CA GLY A 79 4.04 2.28 -19.54
C GLY A 79 5.18 1.36 -19.05
N GLY A 80 5.95 1.77 -18.04
CA GLY A 80 6.95 0.94 -17.38
C GLY A 80 6.35 0.02 -16.30
N TYR A 81 7.04 -1.09 -16.05
CA TYR A 81 6.72 -2.08 -15.03
C TYR A 81 7.90 -2.29 -14.08
N PHE A 82 7.80 -1.74 -12.87
CA PHE A 82 8.91 -1.72 -11.93
C PHE A 82 8.57 -2.52 -10.69
N ARG A 83 9.32 -3.59 -10.43
CA ARG A 83 9.20 -4.40 -9.23
C ARG A 83 10.08 -3.87 -8.13
N ALA A 84 9.53 -3.80 -6.94
CA ALA A 84 10.22 -3.45 -5.72
C ALA A 84 9.92 -4.45 -4.61
N LEU A 85 10.94 -4.77 -3.82
CA LEU A 85 10.84 -5.56 -2.63
C LEU A 85 10.66 -4.62 -1.43
N MET A 86 9.52 -4.73 -0.76
CA MET A 86 9.24 -4.05 0.50
C MET A 86 9.44 -5.03 1.65
N LYS A 87 10.34 -4.69 2.59
CA LYS A 87 10.60 -5.51 3.78
C LYS A 87 10.23 -4.75 5.04
N PHE A 88 9.45 -5.40 5.89
CA PHE A 88 8.99 -4.84 7.15
C PHE A 88 9.86 -5.34 8.31
N PRO A 89 10.22 -4.46 9.27
CA PRO A 89 10.91 -4.88 10.50
C PRO A 89 9.95 -5.60 11.46
N SER A 90 10.50 -6.32 12.44
CA SER A 90 9.70 -6.97 13.50
C SER A 90 8.94 -5.97 14.37
N GLU A 91 9.46 -4.74 14.47
CA GLU A 91 8.93 -3.64 15.27
C GLU A 91 7.90 -2.79 14.49
N TYR A 92 7.51 -3.18 13.28
CA TYR A 92 6.51 -2.45 12.49
C TYR A 92 5.20 -2.26 13.29
N PRO A 93 4.61 -1.04 13.31
CA PRO A 93 4.91 0.15 12.51
C PRO A 93 5.84 1.17 13.20
N PHE A 94 6.49 0.82 14.32
CA PHE A 94 7.37 1.75 15.03
C PHE A 94 8.68 2.03 14.29
N SER A 95 9.12 1.10 13.42
CA SER A 95 10.23 1.29 12.49
C SER A 95 9.75 1.20 11.04
N PRO A 96 10.33 1.99 10.12
CA PRO A 96 9.93 2.00 8.71
C PRO A 96 10.28 0.68 8.02
N PRO A 97 9.54 0.32 6.95
CA PRO A 97 10.00 -0.70 6.03
C PRO A 97 11.22 -0.22 5.24
N SER A 98 11.94 -1.16 4.63
CA SER A 98 12.92 -0.86 3.57
C SER A 98 12.33 -1.18 2.20
N VAL A 99 12.56 -0.34 1.20
CA VAL A 99 12.14 -0.59 -0.18
C VAL A 99 13.33 -0.59 -1.12
N LYS A 100 13.40 -1.63 -1.96
CA LYS A 100 14.45 -1.79 -2.96
C LYS A 100 13.86 -2.22 -4.29
N PHE A 101 14.15 -1.50 -5.36
CA PHE A 101 13.82 -1.93 -6.71
C PHE A 101 14.63 -3.18 -7.10
N VAL A 102 13.95 -4.14 -7.70
CA VAL A 102 14.53 -5.36 -8.28
C VAL A 102 15.06 -5.04 -9.67
N ASN A 103 14.29 -4.30 -10.47
CA ASN A 103 14.76 -3.77 -11.74
C ASN A 103 15.77 -2.65 -11.50
N LYS A 104 16.71 -2.49 -12.44
CA LYS A 104 17.61 -1.33 -12.43
C LYS A 104 16.82 -0.09 -12.87
N ILE A 105 16.78 0.93 -12.02
CA ILE A 105 16.12 2.21 -12.32
C ILE A 105 17.15 3.34 -12.21
N TRP A 106 17.22 4.17 -13.23
CA TRP A 106 18.06 5.36 -13.27
C TRP A 106 17.26 6.56 -12.80
N HIS A 107 17.42 6.93 -11.53
CA HIS A 107 16.58 7.94 -10.90
C HIS A 107 17.37 8.72 -9.82
N PRO A 108 17.18 10.06 -9.69
CA PRO A 108 17.91 10.88 -8.71
C PRO A 108 17.85 10.38 -7.27
N ASN A 109 16.73 9.76 -6.86
CA ASN A 109 16.49 9.29 -5.49
C ASN A 109 16.54 7.76 -5.31
N ILE A 110 17.10 7.03 -6.28
CA ILE A 110 17.32 5.57 -6.18
C ILE A 110 18.81 5.31 -6.25
N TYR A 111 19.35 4.60 -5.27
CA TYR A 111 20.76 4.19 -5.26
C TYR A 111 21.05 3.13 -6.33
N ASP A 112 22.30 2.96 -6.73
CA ASP A 112 22.71 1.95 -7.72
C ASP A 112 22.34 0.52 -7.31
N ASN A 113 22.23 0.26 -6.00
CA ASN A 113 21.82 -1.03 -5.47
C ASN A 113 20.29 -1.23 -5.43
N GLY A 114 19.51 -0.26 -5.91
CA GLY A 114 18.05 -0.25 -5.97
C GLY A 114 17.34 0.31 -4.74
N ASN A 115 18.06 0.64 -3.66
CA ASN A 115 17.43 1.21 -2.46
C ASN A 115 16.80 2.58 -2.77
N VAL A 116 15.61 2.83 -2.23
CA VAL A 116 14.91 4.11 -2.38
C VAL A 116 15.31 5.06 -1.25
N CYS A 117 15.60 6.32 -1.60
CA CYS A 117 15.88 7.39 -0.64
C CYS A 117 14.73 8.40 -0.63
N ILE A 118 13.83 8.28 0.35
CA ILE A 118 12.71 9.21 0.56
C ILE A 118 12.48 9.38 2.06
N SER A 119 12.11 10.59 2.49
CA SER A 119 11.98 10.98 3.90
C SER A 119 11.05 10.05 4.68
N ILE A 120 9.95 9.58 4.08
CA ILE A 120 8.98 8.69 4.75
C ILE A 120 9.60 7.35 5.18
N LEU A 121 10.71 6.92 4.58
CA LEU A 121 11.44 5.69 4.98
C LEU A 121 12.49 5.93 6.07
N HIS A 122 12.58 7.16 6.59
CA HIS A 122 13.52 7.53 7.64
C HIS A 122 12.78 7.98 8.90
N PRO A 123 13.20 7.51 10.10
CA PRO A 123 12.66 8.00 11.36
C PRO A 123 12.75 9.52 11.45
N ALA A 124 11.82 10.13 12.19
CA ALA A 124 11.93 11.54 12.54
C ALA A 124 13.26 11.78 13.28
N SER A 125 14.09 12.67 12.73
CA SER A 125 15.23 13.19 13.48
C SER A 125 14.74 14.29 14.42
N ASN A 126 15.33 14.42 15.60
CA ASN A 126 15.06 15.56 16.49
C ASN A 126 15.67 16.89 15.99
N ASP A 127 16.14 16.94 14.74
CA ASP A 127 16.75 18.13 14.17
C ASP A 127 15.68 19.08 13.61
N THR A 128 15.34 20.08 14.42
CA THR A 128 14.43 21.17 14.07
C THR A 128 14.95 22.08 12.96
N ARG A 129 16.22 21.97 12.53
CA ARG A 129 16.77 22.74 11.40
C ARG A 129 16.64 22.03 10.05
N SER A 130 16.21 20.78 10.03
CA SER A 130 16.07 20.01 8.78
C SER A 130 15.02 20.60 7.84
N GLY A 131 14.05 21.36 8.36
CA GLY A 131 12.97 21.96 7.56
C GLY A 131 11.92 20.96 7.07
N GLU A 132 12.02 19.70 7.48
CA GLU A 132 11.08 18.64 7.08
C GLU A 132 9.93 18.54 8.08
N LEU A 133 8.72 18.34 7.57
CA LEU A 133 7.54 18.17 8.40
C LEU A 133 7.55 16.78 9.06
N PRO A 134 7.05 16.64 10.31
CA PRO A 134 6.93 15.32 10.95
C PRO A 134 6.12 14.30 10.15
N CYS A 135 5.17 14.76 9.32
CA CYS A 135 4.38 13.91 8.44
C CYS A 135 5.14 13.42 7.20
N GLU A 136 6.24 14.08 6.81
CA GLU A 136 7.10 13.66 5.70
C GLU A 136 8.09 12.58 6.11
N ARG A 137 8.30 12.39 7.42
CA ARG A 137 9.15 11.36 8.02
C ARG A 137 8.33 10.16 8.48
N TRP A 138 9.01 9.03 8.70
CA TRP A 138 8.37 7.84 9.24
C TRP A 138 7.81 8.13 10.63
N ASN A 139 6.56 7.75 10.83
CA ASN A 139 5.91 7.68 12.13
C ASN A 139 4.87 6.54 12.12
N PRO A 140 4.42 6.03 13.28
CA PRO A 140 3.53 4.87 13.34
C PRO A 140 2.13 5.04 12.72
N THR A 141 1.75 6.24 12.25
CA THR A 141 0.50 6.44 11.50
C THR A 141 0.68 6.28 9.99
N GLN A 142 1.92 6.17 9.51
CA GLN A 142 2.23 5.81 8.13
C GLN A 142 2.00 4.30 7.91
N ASN A 143 1.73 3.92 6.66
CA ASN A 143 1.42 2.54 6.30
C ASN A 143 2.04 2.17 4.95
N ALA A 144 1.92 0.91 4.53
CA ALA A 144 2.49 0.46 3.26
C ALA A 144 1.91 1.23 2.05
N HIS A 145 0.62 1.56 2.07
CA HIS A 145 -0.04 2.33 1.00
C HIS A 145 0.61 3.71 0.84
N SER A 146 0.78 4.47 1.94
CA SER A 146 1.37 5.81 1.89
C SER A 146 2.82 5.79 1.40
N VAL A 147 3.59 4.75 1.74
CA VAL A 147 4.95 4.55 1.21
C VAL A 147 4.93 4.34 -0.30
N ILE A 148 4.06 3.46 -0.82
CA ILE A 148 3.98 3.17 -2.27
C ILE A 148 3.52 4.41 -3.04
N MET A 149 2.52 5.13 -2.54
CA MET A 149 2.10 6.41 -3.12
C MET A 149 3.24 7.43 -3.15
N SER A 150 4.02 7.53 -2.06
CA SER A 150 5.17 8.44 -2.02
C SER A 150 6.22 8.08 -3.07
N ILE A 151 6.43 6.79 -3.35
CA ILE A 151 7.35 6.34 -4.42
C ILE A 151 6.80 6.70 -5.80
N ILE A 152 5.50 6.52 -6.03
CA ILE A 152 4.84 6.91 -7.29
C ILE A 152 4.99 8.42 -7.51
N SER A 153 4.74 9.25 -6.51
CA SER A 153 4.95 10.69 -6.59
C SER A 153 6.43 11.04 -6.85
N LEU A 154 7.36 10.32 -6.25
CA LEU A 154 8.80 10.51 -6.45
C LEU A 154 9.23 10.22 -7.90
N LEU A 155 8.64 9.22 -8.55
CA LEU A 155 8.89 8.92 -9.97
C LEU A 155 8.39 10.05 -10.89
N SER A 156 7.29 10.70 -10.54
CA SER A 156 6.77 11.86 -11.26
C SER A 156 7.63 13.11 -11.05
N GLU A 157 8.03 13.37 -9.81
CA GLU A 157 8.78 14.56 -9.41
C GLU A 157 9.97 14.20 -8.50
N PRO A 158 11.14 13.89 -9.09
CA PRO A 158 12.34 13.60 -8.33
C PRO A 158 12.81 14.77 -7.46
N ASN A 159 13.26 14.47 -6.25
CA ASN A 159 13.94 15.44 -5.38
C ASN A 159 15.41 15.58 -5.81
N THR A 160 15.75 16.74 -6.37
CA THR A 160 17.11 17.04 -6.86
C THR A 160 17.99 17.82 -5.89
N SER A 161 17.44 18.25 -4.74
CA SER A 161 18.16 18.99 -3.71
C SER A 161 19.13 18.09 -2.94
N SER A 162 18.74 16.83 -2.72
CA SER A 162 19.57 15.80 -2.07
C SER A 162 19.42 14.46 -2.80
N PRO A 163 20.01 14.30 -4.00
CA PRO A 163 19.88 13.07 -4.77
C PRO A 163 20.73 11.94 -4.18
N ALA A 164 20.16 10.74 -4.12
CA ALA A 164 20.87 9.50 -3.81
C ALA A 164 21.83 9.10 -4.94
N ASN A 165 21.45 9.37 -6.18
CA ASN A 165 22.26 9.22 -7.37
C ASN A 165 22.53 10.61 -7.96
N VAL A 166 23.73 11.13 -7.69
CA VAL A 166 24.15 12.48 -8.08
C VAL A 166 24.16 12.64 -9.59
N ASP A 167 24.64 11.64 -10.33
CA ASP A 167 24.73 11.67 -11.79
C ASP A 167 23.34 11.72 -12.42
N ALA A 168 22.41 10.87 -11.96
CA ALA A 168 21.02 10.91 -12.38
C ALA A 168 20.38 12.27 -12.06
N GLY A 169 20.69 12.87 -10.90
CA GLY A 169 20.25 14.21 -10.53
C GLY A 169 20.76 15.31 -11.47
N ILE A 170 22.03 15.25 -11.87
CA ILE A 170 22.63 16.19 -12.84
C ILE A 170 21.98 16.02 -14.22
N MET A 171 21.85 14.78 -14.69
CA MET A 171 21.24 14.47 -15.98
C MET A 171 19.77 14.92 -16.03
N TYR A 172 19.00 14.67 -14.96
CA TYR A 172 17.61 15.11 -14.86
C TYR A 172 17.47 16.63 -14.93
N ARG A 173 18.33 17.40 -14.23
CA ARG A 173 18.33 18.87 -14.30
C ARG A 173 18.63 19.37 -15.72
N ARG A 174 19.66 18.82 -16.37
CA ARG A 174 20.00 19.17 -17.76
C ARG A 174 18.86 18.86 -18.73
N TRP A 175 18.15 17.75 -18.52
CA TRP A 175 16.98 17.39 -19.30
C TRP A 175 15.80 18.35 -19.07
N LYS A 176 15.49 18.71 -17.83
CA LYS A 176 14.45 19.71 -17.52
C LYS A 176 14.77 21.08 -18.14
N GLU A 177 16.04 21.46 -18.19
CA GLU A 177 16.52 22.67 -18.86
C GLU A 177 16.63 22.52 -20.39
N GLN A 178 16.22 21.39 -20.97
CA GLN A 178 16.27 21.07 -22.39
C GLN A 178 17.68 21.12 -23.01
N LYS A 179 18.72 20.98 -22.18
CA LYS A 179 20.13 21.00 -22.62
C LYS A 179 20.62 19.66 -23.14
N ASP A 180 20.03 18.57 -22.66
CA ASP A 180 20.43 17.20 -22.99
C ASP A 180 19.23 16.25 -22.92
N LYS A 181 19.22 15.20 -23.75
CA LYS A 181 18.18 14.15 -23.75
C LYS A 181 18.70 12.81 -23.22
N GLU A 182 19.92 12.75 -22.72
CA GLU A 182 20.52 11.51 -22.18
C GLU A 182 19.70 10.90 -21.05
N TYR A 183 19.17 11.72 -20.14
CA TYR A 183 18.28 11.25 -19.07
C TYR A 183 17.03 10.57 -19.63
N GLU A 184 16.34 11.25 -20.55
CA GLU A 184 15.15 10.74 -21.21
C GLU A 184 15.42 9.44 -21.98
N ARG A 185 16.53 9.38 -22.73
CA ARG A 185 16.92 8.18 -23.46
C ARG A 185 17.14 7.00 -22.51
N THR A 186 17.89 7.22 -21.42
CA THR A 186 18.21 6.19 -20.43
C THR A 186 16.94 5.65 -19.76
N VAL A 187 16.02 6.54 -19.35
CA VAL A 187 14.77 6.13 -18.72
C VAL A 187 13.87 5.39 -19.71
N LYS A 188 13.77 5.84 -20.96
CA LYS A 188 12.98 5.14 -22.00
C LYS A 188 13.53 3.75 -22.31
N GLU A 189 14.86 3.60 -22.39
CA GLU A 189 15.49 2.28 -22.56
C GLU A 189 15.13 1.33 -21.38
N GLN A 190 15.07 1.85 -20.15
CA GLN A 190 14.65 1.06 -18.98
C GLN A 190 13.16 0.72 -19.00
N VAL A 191 12.30 1.66 -19.40
CA VAL A 191 10.86 1.41 -19.57
C VAL A 191 10.62 0.30 -20.59
N GLU A 192 11.28 0.35 -21.75
CA GLU A 192 11.17 -0.71 -22.76
C GLU A 192 11.68 -2.05 -22.24
N ALA A 193 12.83 -2.08 -21.55
CA ALA A 193 13.35 -3.31 -20.94
C ALA A 193 12.37 -3.91 -19.93
N SER A 194 11.68 -3.06 -19.16
CA SER A 194 10.73 -3.50 -18.14
C SER A 194 9.49 -4.22 -18.70
N LYS A 195 9.15 -4.02 -19.98
CA LYS A 195 8.03 -4.71 -20.63
C LYS A 195 8.26 -6.21 -20.76
N ALA A 196 9.51 -6.63 -20.96
CA ALA A 196 9.86 -8.05 -20.99
C ALA A 196 9.65 -8.70 -19.61
N ASP A 197 9.94 -7.97 -18.53
CA ASP A 197 9.67 -8.43 -17.17
C ASP A 197 8.15 -8.54 -16.91
N ALA A 198 7.36 -7.59 -17.41
CA ALA A 198 5.90 -7.64 -17.31
C ALA A 198 5.29 -8.85 -18.04
N GLU A 199 5.78 -9.15 -19.25
CA GLU A 199 5.35 -10.32 -20.02
C GLU A 199 5.68 -11.63 -19.29
N LYS A 200 6.91 -11.74 -18.77
CA LYS A 200 7.37 -12.90 -17.99
C LYS A 200 6.50 -13.13 -16.74
N ASP A 201 6.11 -12.06 -16.06
CA ASP A 201 5.31 -12.13 -14.84
C ASP A 201 3.79 -12.17 -15.14
N GLY A 202 3.39 -12.16 -16.41
CA GLY A 202 1.99 -12.22 -16.86
C GLY A 202 1.17 -10.98 -16.47
N VAL A 203 1.82 -9.83 -16.30
CA VAL A 203 1.19 -8.58 -15.85
C VAL A 203 0.84 -7.71 -17.06
N LYS A 204 -0.44 -7.32 -17.17
CA LYS A 204 -0.88 -6.32 -18.14
C LYS A 204 -0.57 -4.92 -17.60
N VAL A 205 0.38 -4.22 -18.21
CA VAL A 205 0.74 -2.84 -17.84
C VAL A 205 -0.34 -1.87 -18.33
N PRO A 206 -0.84 -0.95 -17.49
CA PRO A 206 -1.73 0.12 -17.92
C PRO A 206 -1.03 1.03 -18.93
N THR A 207 -1.68 1.30 -20.06
CA THR A 207 -1.11 2.15 -21.14
C THR A 207 -1.86 3.46 -21.32
N THR A 208 -3.03 3.58 -20.70
CA THR A 208 -3.89 4.76 -20.76
C THR A 208 -4.15 5.30 -19.37
N VAL A 209 -4.48 6.59 -19.27
CA VAL A 209 -4.84 7.24 -18.00
C VAL A 209 -6.05 6.54 -17.37
N GLN A 210 -7.02 6.10 -18.19
CA GLN A 210 -8.22 5.40 -17.71
C GLN A 210 -7.89 4.02 -17.13
N GLU A 211 -6.97 3.27 -17.74
CA GLU A 211 -6.48 2.00 -17.20
C GLU A 211 -5.62 2.20 -15.94
N TYR A 212 -4.96 3.34 -15.80
CA TYR A 212 -4.14 3.65 -14.64
C TYR A 212 -4.97 4.12 -13.43
N CYS A 213 -5.99 4.95 -13.66
CA CYS A 213 -6.83 5.57 -12.64
C CYS A 213 -8.17 4.84 -12.42
N VAL A 214 -8.17 3.50 -12.37
CA VAL A 214 -9.42 2.73 -12.23
C VAL A 214 -10.09 3.06 -10.90
N LYS A 215 -11.11 3.92 -10.95
CA LYS A 215 -12.05 4.13 -9.85
C LYS A 215 -12.99 2.93 -9.78
N SER A 216 -13.06 2.28 -8.63
CA SER A 216 -13.97 1.18 -8.35
C SER A 216 -15.40 1.52 -8.78
N THR A 217 -15.88 0.93 -9.88
CA THR A 217 -17.32 0.90 -10.19
C THR A 217 -17.85 -0.41 -9.65
N PHE A 218 -18.36 -0.41 -8.42
CA PHE A 218 -19.10 -1.57 -7.90
C PHE A 218 -20.40 -1.70 -8.72
N GLN A 219 -20.46 -2.71 -9.59
CA GLN A 219 -21.71 -3.17 -10.16
C GLN A 219 -22.50 -3.89 -9.07
N VAL A 220 -23.55 -3.26 -8.55
CA VAL A 220 -24.60 -3.99 -7.82
C VAL A 220 -25.34 -4.83 -8.86
N ASN A 221 -25.03 -6.13 -8.89
CA ASN A 221 -25.80 -7.10 -9.65
C ASN A 221 -27.24 -7.11 -9.09
N LYS A 222 -28.17 -6.55 -9.84
CA LYS A 222 -29.60 -6.66 -9.58
C LYS A 222 -30.03 -8.01 -10.15
N GLU A 223 -30.07 -9.04 -9.30
CA GLU A 223 -30.68 -10.32 -9.66
C GLU A 223 -32.16 -10.12 -9.97
N GLU A 224 -32.50 -10.42 -11.22
CA GLU A 224 -33.84 -10.47 -11.78
C GLU A 224 -34.57 -11.71 -11.26
N SER A 225 -35.38 -11.55 -10.21
CA SER A 225 -36.30 -12.57 -9.73
C SER A 225 -37.70 -12.37 -10.32
N VAL A 226 -37.94 -13.13 -11.40
CA VAL A 226 -39.19 -13.66 -11.95
C VAL A 226 -40.45 -13.45 -11.07
N ARG A 227 -41.48 -12.83 -11.66
CA ARG A 227 -42.85 -12.71 -11.13
C ARG A 227 -43.58 -14.06 -11.14
N PRO A 228 -44.62 -14.21 -10.29
CA PRO A 228 -45.88 -14.68 -10.85
C PRO A 228 -47.09 -13.82 -10.47
N SER A 229 -48.06 -13.88 -11.38
CA SER A 229 -49.34 -13.18 -11.46
C SER A 229 -50.37 -13.55 -10.40
N GLY A 230 -51.22 -12.59 -10.00
CA GLY A 230 -52.50 -12.85 -9.34
C GLY A 230 -53.26 -11.58 -8.97
N ARG A 231 -54.39 -11.30 -9.65
CA ARG A 231 -55.34 -10.21 -9.34
C ARG A 231 -56.25 -10.62 -8.16
N THR A 232 -56.62 -9.71 -7.26
CA THR A 232 -57.96 -9.04 -7.19
C THR A 232 -58.17 -8.21 -5.91
N ALA A 233 -58.68 -6.99 -6.13
CA ALA A 233 -59.71 -6.22 -5.40
C ALA A 233 -59.49 -5.60 -3.99
N SER A 234 -59.59 -4.25 -4.02
CA SER A 234 -60.40 -3.34 -3.20
C SER A 234 -59.97 -2.82 -1.82
N ASN A 235 -59.86 -1.49 -1.80
CA ASN A 235 -60.21 -0.46 -0.79
C ASN A 235 -59.44 -0.34 0.52
N GLY A 236 -58.86 0.86 0.72
CA GLY A 236 -58.42 1.36 2.02
C GLY A 236 -57.54 2.60 1.92
N SER A 237 -58.16 3.76 1.76
CA SER A 237 -57.59 5.11 1.89
C SER A 237 -56.65 5.27 3.10
N TYR A 238 -55.46 5.86 2.93
CA TYR A 238 -54.87 6.85 3.85
C TYR A 238 -53.85 7.72 3.10
N THR A 239 -53.81 9.00 3.46
CA THR A 239 -53.30 10.16 2.73
C THR A 239 -51.76 10.27 2.69
N ALA A 240 -51.27 10.83 1.58
CA ALA A 240 -49.88 11.24 1.39
C ALA A 240 -49.49 12.38 2.35
N PHE A 241 -48.38 12.20 3.06
CA PHE A 241 -47.65 13.30 3.70
C PHE A 241 -46.42 13.59 2.86
N ASP A 242 -46.45 14.76 2.24
CA ASP A 242 -45.35 15.47 1.63
C ASP A 242 -44.58 16.16 2.76
N VAL A 243 -43.27 15.93 2.86
CA VAL A 243 -42.37 16.71 3.73
C VAL A 243 -41.14 17.06 2.90
N THR A 244 -41.22 18.24 2.29
CA THR A 244 -40.07 19.04 1.88
C THR A 244 -39.45 19.65 3.14
N ASP A 245 -38.23 19.27 3.48
CA ASP A 245 -37.42 20.02 4.45
C ASP A 245 -36.45 20.92 3.67
N ASP A 246 -36.87 22.18 3.54
CA ASP A 246 -36.02 23.34 3.33
C ASP A 246 -35.35 23.69 4.67
N VAL A 247 -34.02 23.78 4.70
CA VAL A 247 -33.31 24.57 5.73
C VAL A 247 -32.32 25.50 5.05
N ASP A 248 -32.65 26.79 5.13
CA ASP A 248 -31.91 27.94 4.64
C ASP A 248 -30.50 28.03 5.25
N LEU A 249 -29.50 28.26 4.39
CA LEU A 249 -28.16 28.71 4.78
C LEU A 249 -28.03 30.18 4.39
N ASP A 250 -28.29 31.06 5.36
CA ASP A 250 -28.05 32.50 5.25
C ASP A 250 -26.55 32.78 5.07
N VAL A 251 -26.21 33.35 3.92
CA VAL A 251 -24.89 33.90 3.62
C VAL A 251 -24.88 35.38 4.03
N ALA A 252 -24.31 35.68 5.19
CA ALA A 252 -24.03 37.06 5.58
C ALA A 252 -22.69 37.50 4.95
N VAL A 253 -22.78 38.35 3.93
CA VAL A 253 -21.66 39.13 3.37
C VAL A 253 -21.66 40.48 4.07
N ASP A 254 -20.68 40.72 4.94
CA ASP A 254 -20.42 42.07 5.47
C ASP A 254 -19.31 42.75 4.65
N HIS A 255 -19.68 43.82 3.97
CA HIS A 255 -18.89 44.93 3.45
C HIS A 255 -19.61 46.17 4.06
N ASP A 256 -19.02 47.11 4.79
CA ASP A 256 -17.90 47.99 4.42
C ASP A 256 -17.41 48.84 5.63
N ASP A 257 -16.16 49.31 5.48
CA ASP A 257 -15.64 50.66 5.74
C ASP A 257 -14.70 51.02 6.93
N ALA A 258 -13.52 51.49 6.49
CA ALA A 258 -12.58 52.51 6.96
C ALA A 258 -12.16 52.66 8.45
N SER A 259 -10.85 52.48 8.71
CA SER A 259 -9.87 53.58 8.92
C SER A 259 -8.70 53.21 9.84
N LEU A 260 -7.48 53.46 9.34
CA LEU A 260 -6.26 53.89 10.05
C LEU A 260 -5.74 53.06 11.26
N GLN A 261 -4.55 52.47 11.10
CA GLN A 261 -3.31 53.10 11.60
C GLN A 261 -2.05 52.37 11.11
N VAL A 262 -1.15 53.18 10.55
CA VAL A 262 0.22 52.85 10.17
C VAL A 262 1.05 52.73 11.45
N VAL A 263 1.65 51.56 11.70
CA VAL A 263 2.76 51.41 12.66
C VAL A 263 4.00 50.99 11.89
N ARG A 264 4.92 51.94 11.73
CA ARG A 264 6.31 51.69 11.37
C ARG A 264 7.05 51.22 12.62
N SER A 265 7.67 50.04 12.58
CA SER A 265 8.69 49.67 13.55
C SER A 265 10.05 50.19 13.10
N ARG A 266 10.76 50.79 14.08
CA ARG A 266 12.19 51.08 14.05
C ARG A 266 13.00 49.80 14.15
#